data_AF-A0A0S7EST9-F1
#
_entry.id   AF-A0A0S7EST9-F1
#
_cell.length_a   1.000
_cell.length_b   1.000
_cell.length_c   1.000
_cell.angle_alpha   90.00
_cell.angle_beta   90.00
_cell.angle_gamma   90.00
#
_symmetry.space_group_name_H-M   'P 1'
#
loop_
_entity.id
_entity.type
_entity.pdbx_description
1 polymer ?
#
loop_
_entity_poly.entity_id
_entity_poly.type
_entity_poly.pdbx_seq_one_letter_code
_entity_poly.pdbx_strand_id
1 'polypeptide(L)'
;MWEKAIELGKQLAKMHEIHMFDFMELSELLKKQAKFYEQIMHAMRPQPEYFAVGYHGLGFPSFLRNKMFIYRGKEYEWLEDFSLKLLSQFPNAVRMTSTAPPGDDICNSPGQHIQCFTVKPVLTVPQRFKDKGVPEQILKCVTQHLKADLFPIQSKAGGAGGGVVLWTKC
;
A
#
# COMPACT_ATOMS: atom_id res chain seq x y z
N MET A 1 -1.27 -13.31 4.42
CA MET A 1 -0.18 -13.19 3.41
C MET A 1 0.58 -14.50 3.36
N TRP A 2 0.47 -15.24 2.27
CA TRP A 2 1.01 -16.61 2.17
C TRP A 2 2.46 -16.64 1.67
N GLU A 3 2.88 -15.65 0.90
CA GLU A 3 4.23 -15.51 0.33
C GLU A 3 5.27 -15.35 1.44
N LYS A 4 5.00 -14.45 2.39
CA LYS A 4 5.86 -14.23 3.55
C LYS A 4 5.87 -15.45 4.48
N ALA A 5 4.75 -16.16 4.60
CA ALA A 5 4.67 -17.39 5.37
C ALA A 5 5.52 -18.51 4.73
N ILE A 6 5.51 -18.61 3.40
CA ILE A 6 6.39 -19.53 2.65
C ILE A 6 7.86 -19.14 2.82
N GLU A 7 8.20 -17.86 2.70
CA GLU A 7 9.58 -17.37 2.88
C GLU A 7 10.13 -17.73 4.26
N LEU A 8 9.38 -17.41 5.32
CA LEU A 8 9.75 -17.76 6.70
C LEU A 8 9.79 -19.28 6.90
N GLY A 9 8.82 -20.00 6.33
CA GLY A 9 8.80 -21.45 6.38
C GLY A 9 10.05 -22.07 5.74
N LYS A 10 10.61 -21.48 4.67
CA LYS A 10 11.84 -22.00 4.04
C LYS A 10 13.05 -21.82 4.94
N GLN A 11 13.12 -20.68 5.65
CA GLN A 11 14.17 -20.46 6.65
C GLN A 11 14.04 -21.46 7.80
N LEU A 12 12.82 -21.70 8.27
CA LEU A 12 12.54 -22.66 9.34
C LEU A 12 12.84 -24.10 8.91
N ALA A 13 12.49 -24.48 7.68
CA ALA A 13 12.79 -25.80 7.13
C ALA A 13 14.30 -26.08 7.13
N LYS A 14 15.11 -25.09 6.71
CA LYS A 14 16.57 -25.18 6.74
C LYS A 14 17.11 -25.36 8.17
N MET A 15 16.48 -24.73 9.17
CA MET A 15 16.86 -24.90 10.58
C MET A 15 16.56 -26.32 11.08
N HIS A 16 15.39 -26.88 10.75
CA HIS A 16 15.06 -28.25 11.15
C HIS A 16 15.97 -29.29 10.48
N GLU A 17 16.34 -29.08 9.21
CA GLU A 17 17.19 -30.02 8.47
C GLU A 17 18.65 -30.01 8.95
N ILE A 18 19.19 -28.85 9.29
CA ILE A 18 20.64 -28.69 9.57
C ILE A 18 20.96 -28.71 11.08
N HIS A 19 20.06 -28.20 11.93
CA HIS A 19 20.37 -27.96 13.33
C HIS A 19 19.60 -28.86 14.30
N MET A 20 18.31 -29.09 14.06
CA MET A 20 17.45 -29.82 15.01
C MET A 20 17.21 -31.28 14.62
N PHE A 21 17.36 -31.62 13.33
CA PHE A 21 17.09 -32.94 12.76
C PHE A 21 15.68 -33.48 13.08
N ASP A 22 14.72 -32.59 13.35
CA ASP A 22 13.32 -32.95 13.58
C ASP A 22 12.58 -33.04 12.24
N PHE A 23 12.58 -34.24 11.68
CA PHE A 23 11.93 -34.53 10.40
C PHE A 23 10.40 -34.59 10.49
N MET A 24 9.84 -34.79 11.69
CA MET A 24 8.39 -34.81 11.88
C MET A 24 7.82 -33.39 11.79
N GLU A 25 8.43 -32.42 12.48
CA GLU A 25 8.06 -31.01 12.35
C GLU A 25 8.33 -30.48 10.94
N LEU A 26 9.44 -30.90 10.31
CA LEU A 26 9.75 -30.55 8.93
C LEU A 26 8.66 -31.05 7.97
N SER A 27 8.17 -32.29 8.14
CA SER A 27 7.08 -32.85 7.32
C SER A 27 5.82 -31.99 7.39
N GLU A 28 5.41 -31.62 8.60
CA GLU A 28 4.23 -30.78 8.81
C GLU A 28 4.41 -29.35 8.26
N LEU A 29 5.62 -28.79 8.39
CA LEU A 29 5.95 -27.51 7.81
C LEU A 29 5.85 -27.51 6.28
N LEU A 30 6.36 -28.56 5.62
CA LEU A 30 6.30 -28.71 4.17
C LEU A 30 4.85 -28.86 3.67
N LYS A 31 4.00 -29.62 4.39
CA LYS A 31 2.56 -29.71 4.09
C LYS A 31 1.87 -28.33 4.18
N LYS A 32 2.20 -27.54 5.21
CA LYS A 32 1.68 -26.16 5.34
C LYS A 32 2.14 -25.26 4.19
N GLN A 33 3.39 -25.37 3.77
CA GLN A 33 3.90 -24.64 2.60
C GLN A 33 3.17 -25.04 1.31
N ALA A 34 2.94 -26.33 1.08
CA ALA A 34 2.18 -26.82 -0.06
C ALA A 34 0.77 -26.19 -0.10
N LYS A 35 0.07 -26.20 1.05
CA LYS A 35 -1.23 -25.53 1.20
C LYS A 35 -1.15 -24.04 0.87
N PHE A 36 -0.11 -23.33 1.31
CA PHE A 36 0.06 -21.91 0.97
C PHE A 36 0.25 -21.68 -0.53
N TYR A 37 0.98 -22.55 -1.23
CA TYR A 37 1.11 -22.48 -2.69
C TYR A 37 -0.23 -22.67 -3.40
N GLU A 38 -1.03 -23.64 -3.00
CA GLU A 38 -2.38 -23.86 -3.54
C GLU A 38 -3.26 -22.62 -3.32
N GLN A 39 -3.22 -22.06 -2.12
CA GLN A 39 -4.00 -20.86 -1.81
C GLN A 39 -3.56 -19.67 -2.68
N ILE A 40 -2.26 -19.48 -2.95
CA ILE A 40 -1.78 -18.42 -3.86
C ILE A 40 -2.37 -18.59 -5.27
N MET A 41 -2.48 -19.83 -5.74
CA MET A 41 -2.97 -20.16 -7.08
C MET A 41 -4.49 -20.12 -7.22
N HIS A 42 -5.24 -20.42 -6.17
CA HIS A 42 -6.70 -20.64 -6.30
C HIS A 42 -7.56 -19.64 -5.53
N ALA A 43 -7.04 -19.01 -4.48
CA ALA A 43 -7.86 -18.11 -3.69
C ALA A 43 -7.99 -16.74 -4.36
N MET A 44 -9.23 -16.25 -4.43
CA MET A 44 -9.53 -14.88 -4.85
C MET A 44 -9.01 -13.90 -3.80
N ARG A 45 -8.15 -12.96 -4.21
CA ARG A 45 -7.63 -11.91 -3.34
C ARG A 45 -8.10 -10.54 -3.84
N PRO A 46 -9.05 -9.88 -3.16
CA PRO A 46 -9.41 -8.51 -3.52
C PRO A 46 -8.18 -7.62 -3.38
N GLN A 47 -7.94 -6.75 -4.37
CA GLN A 47 -6.84 -5.81 -4.29
C GLN A 47 -7.15 -4.78 -3.20
N PRO A 48 -6.22 -4.52 -2.27
CA PRO A 48 -6.43 -3.48 -1.29
C PRO A 48 -6.46 -2.11 -1.98
N GLU A 49 -7.39 -1.26 -1.56
CA GLU A 49 -7.36 0.15 -1.93
C GLU A 49 -6.30 0.89 -1.10
N TYR A 50 -5.75 1.97 -1.67
CA TYR A 50 -4.82 2.85 -0.98
C TYR A 50 -5.30 4.28 -1.08
N PHE A 51 -5.19 5.02 0.02
CA PHE A 51 -5.62 6.41 0.13
C PHE A 51 -4.42 7.28 0.48
N ALA A 52 -4.17 8.31 -0.32
CA ALA A 52 -3.23 9.35 0.03
C ALA A 52 -3.94 10.42 0.85
N VAL A 53 -3.38 10.74 2.01
CA VAL A 53 -3.92 11.73 2.95
C VAL A 53 -2.87 12.78 3.23
N GLY A 54 -3.15 14.02 2.83
CA GLY A 54 -2.35 15.20 3.13
C GLY A 54 -2.93 15.97 4.31
N TYR A 55 -2.10 16.27 5.30
CA TYR A 55 -2.47 17.12 6.45
C TYR A 55 -1.78 18.47 6.28
N HIS A 56 -2.56 19.53 6.07
CA HIS A 56 -2.03 20.86 5.76
C HIS A 56 -2.51 21.91 6.75
N GLY A 57 -1.64 22.87 7.05
CA GLY A 57 -1.89 23.94 8.01
C GLY A 57 -1.22 23.69 9.36
N LEU A 58 -0.95 24.78 10.08
CA LEU A 58 -0.24 24.80 11.35
C LEU A 58 -1.07 24.26 12.52
N GLY A 59 -2.39 24.13 12.33
CA GLY A 59 -3.31 23.55 13.30
C GLY A 59 -3.10 22.05 13.57
N PHE A 60 -2.33 21.35 12.73
CA PHE A 60 -1.94 19.96 12.99
C PHE A 60 -0.69 19.84 13.88
N PRO A 61 -0.58 18.75 14.66
CA PRO A 61 0.66 18.38 15.33
C PRO A 61 1.85 18.29 14.37
N SER A 62 3.05 18.60 14.84
CA SER A 62 4.28 18.65 14.02
C SER A 62 4.58 17.36 13.24
N PHE A 63 4.15 16.20 13.76
CA PHE A 63 4.35 14.93 13.07
C PHE A 63 3.44 14.75 11.85
N LEU A 64 2.29 15.41 11.79
CA LEU A 64 1.34 15.40 10.65
C LEU A 64 1.48 16.62 9.75
N ARG A 65 1.77 17.78 10.33
CA ARG A 65 1.77 19.09 9.67
C ARG A 65 2.54 19.08 8.35
N ASN A 66 1.86 19.48 7.28
CA ASN A 66 2.35 19.60 5.91
C ASN A 66 3.02 18.31 5.40
N LYS A 67 2.47 17.15 5.78
CA LYS A 67 2.93 15.84 5.34
C LYS A 67 1.81 15.03 4.72
N MET A 68 2.22 14.11 3.84
CA MET A 68 1.33 13.17 3.17
C MET A 68 1.65 11.74 3.59
N PHE A 69 0.60 10.98 3.86
CA PHE A 69 0.66 9.60 4.30
C PHE A 69 -0.16 8.72 3.36
N ILE A 70 0.28 7.48 3.19
CA ILE A 70 -0.45 6.47 2.42
C ILE A 70 -1.08 5.51 3.40
N TYR A 71 -2.41 5.46 3.39
CA TYR A 71 -3.21 4.54 4.17
C TYR A 71 -3.61 3.36 3.31
N ARG A 72 -3.51 2.15 3.86
CA ARG A 72 -4.06 0.94 3.26
C ARG A 72 -5.52 0.81 3.70
N GLY A 73 -6.45 0.84 2.76
CA GLY A 73 -7.86 0.63 3.02
C GLY A 73 -8.14 -0.76 3.55
N LYS A 74 -9.18 -0.88 4.37
CA LYS A 74 -9.72 -2.19 4.78
C LYS A 74 -10.40 -2.87 3.59
N GLU A 75 -10.72 -4.14 3.74
CA GLU A 75 -11.46 -4.88 2.71
C GLU A 75 -12.78 -4.17 2.41
N TYR A 76 -13.02 -3.88 1.13
CA TYR A 76 -14.22 -3.20 0.63
C TYR A 76 -14.48 -1.80 1.22
N GLU A 77 -13.43 -1.10 1.67
CA GLU A 77 -13.55 0.27 2.16
C GLU A 77 -13.39 1.26 1.00
N TRP A 78 -14.38 2.14 0.81
CA TRP A 78 -14.37 3.19 -0.20
C TRP A 78 -13.76 4.49 0.35
N LEU A 79 -13.33 5.38 -0.56
CA LEU A 79 -12.74 6.67 -0.21
C LEU A 79 -13.67 7.52 0.66
N GLU A 80 -14.97 7.52 0.38
CA GLU A 80 -15.98 8.31 1.10
C GLU A 80 -16.09 7.86 2.56
N ASP A 81 -16.23 6.56 2.79
CA ASP A 81 -16.31 5.97 4.13
C ASP A 81 -15.02 6.21 4.92
N PHE A 82 -13.88 6.04 4.27
CA PHE A 82 -12.57 6.31 4.86
C PHE A 82 -12.43 7.79 5.23
N SER A 83 -12.79 8.71 4.31
CA SER A 83 -12.70 10.15 4.53
C SER A 83 -13.59 10.61 5.67
N LEU A 84 -14.81 10.07 5.79
CA LEU A 84 -15.71 10.38 6.90
C LEU A 84 -15.13 9.95 8.25
N LYS A 85 -14.59 8.72 8.35
CA LYS A 85 -13.92 8.22 9.57
C LYS A 85 -12.65 8.98 9.91
N LEU A 86 -11.95 9.50 8.90
CA LEU A 86 -10.77 10.32 9.10
C LEU A 86 -11.16 11.69 9.66
N LEU A 87 -12.15 12.35 9.05
CA LEU A 87 -12.62 13.67 9.48
C LEU A 87 -13.27 13.63 10.87
N SER A 88 -13.91 12.53 11.27
CA SER A 88 -14.46 12.39 12.62
C SER A 88 -13.38 12.40 13.72
N GLN A 89 -12.13 12.05 13.38
CA GLN A 89 -10.98 12.15 14.31
C GLN A 89 -10.43 13.59 14.38
N PHE A 90 -10.72 14.42 13.38
CA PHE A 90 -10.27 15.81 13.30
C PHE A 90 -11.47 16.75 13.06
N PRO A 91 -12.30 17.01 14.08
CA PRO A 91 -13.56 17.74 13.90
C PRO A 91 -13.39 19.18 13.41
N ASN A 92 -12.21 19.78 13.61
CA ASN A 92 -11.89 21.13 13.14
C ASN A 92 -11.28 21.14 11.73
N ALA A 93 -11.08 19.98 11.12
CA ALA A 93 -10.46 19.87 9.80
C ALA A 93 -11.47 20.08 8.68
N VAL A 94 -11.07 20.88 7.69
CA VAL A 94 -11.84 21.11 6.46
C VAL A 94 -11.33 20.17 5.38
N ARG A 95 -12.24 19.40 4.78
CA ARG A 95 -11.93 18.55 3.63
C ARG A 95 -11.61 19.42 2.41
N MET A 96 -10.44 19.18 1.82
CA MET A 96 -10.05 19.77 0.55
C MET A 96 -10.69 19.03 -0.62
N THR A 97 -11.04 19.75 -1.68
CA THR A 97 -11.65 19.21 -2.90
C THR A 97 -10.63 18.95 -4.01
N SER A 98 -9.52 19.69 -4.03
CA SER A 98 -8.43 19.51 -4.98
C SER A 98 -7.51 18.37 -4.56
N THR A 99 -6.94 17.65 -5.53
CA THR A 99 -5.85 16.67 -5.35
C THR A 99 -4.47 17.26 -5.64
N ALA A 100 -4.41 18.53 -6.06
CA ALA A 100 -3.18 19.25 -6.29
C ALA A 100 -2.52 19.67 -4.96
N PRO A 101 -1.19 19.90 -4.95
CA PRO A 101 -0.51 20.56 -3.84
C PRO A 101 -1.29 21.80 -3.35
N PRO A 102 -1.56 21.95 -2.05
CA PRO A 102 -1.97 23.24 -1.51
C PRO A 102 -0.86 24.27 -1.67
N GLY A 103 -1.24 25.54 -1.84
CA GLY A 103 -0.31 26.67 -1.78
C GLY A 103 0.18 26.96 -0.37
N ASP A 104 1.14 27.87 -0.27
CA ASP A 104 1.72 28.31 1.00
C ASP A 104 0.69 29.00 1.92
N ASP A 105 -0.36 29.57 1.34
CA ASP A 105 -1.50 30.17 2.03
C ASP A 105 -2.23 29.14 2.91
N ILE A 106 -2.43 27.93 2.41
CA ILE A 106 -3.07 26.83 3.14
C ILE A 106 -2.06 26.16 4.08
N CYS A 107 -0.82 25.95 3.63
CA CYS A 107 0.22 25.28 4.42
C CYS A 107 0.64 26.07 5.67
N ASN A 108 0.59 27.40 5.61
CA ASN A 108 0.93 28.29 6.72
C ASN A 108 -0.30 28.82 7.48
N SER A 109 -1.51 28.42 7.09
CA SER A 109 -2.73 28.82 7.79
C SER A 109 -2.76 28.23 9.21
N PRO A 110 -3.41 28.89 10.18
CA PRO A 110 -3.64 28.30 11.50
C PRO A 110 -4.68 27.17 11.47
N GLY A 111 -5.35 26.97 10.33
CA GLY A 111 -6.41 25.98 10.16
C GLY A 111 -5.90 24.54 10.02
N GLN A 112 -6.85 23.63 9.92
CA GLN A 112 -6.63 22.22 9.62
C GLN A 112 -7.30 21.90 8.29
N HIS A 113 -6.52 21.53 7.29
CA HIS A 113 -7.01 21.14 5.97
C HIS A 113 -6.57 19.72 5.65
N ILE A 114 -7.51 18.85 5.32
CA ILE A 114 -7.23 17.45 4.98
C ILE A 114 -7.55 17.21 3.51
N GLN A 115 -6.54 16.80 2.76
CA GLN A 115 -6.68 16.30 1.41
C GLN A 115 -6.73 14.77 1.44
N CYS A 116 -7.68 14.15 0.74
CA CYS A 116 -7.81 12.70 0.69
C CYS A 116 -8.28 12.22 -0.68
N PHE A 117 -7.55 11.28 -1.29
CA PHE A 117 -7.88 10.69 -2.59
C PHE A 117 -7.29 9.29 -2.77
N THR A 118 -7.90 8.49 -3.65
CA THR A 118 -7.44 7.13 -3.96
C THR A 118 -6.17 7.15 -4.80
N VAL A 119 -5.22 6.29 -4.47
CA VAL A 119 -4.00 6.05 -5.24
C VAL A 119 -3.89 4.58 -5.64
N LYS A 120 -3.25 4.33 -6.78
CA LYS A 120 -3.02 2.97 -7.28
C LYS A 120 -1.56 2.56 -7.07
N PRO A 121 -1.30 1.38 -6.49
CA PRO A 121 0.07 0.89 -6.32
C PRO A 121 0.73 0.69 -7.68
N VAL A 122 1.98 1.12 -7.80
CA VAL A 122 2.79 0.80 -8.98
C VAL A 122 3.30 -0.61 -8.86
N LEU A 123 2.87 -1.44 -9.79
CA LEU A 123 3.39 -2.78 -9.94
C LEU A 123 4.75 -2.69 -10.65
N THR A 124 5.83 -2.74 -9.88
CA THR A 124 7.17 -2.89 -10.45
C THR A 124 7.46 -4.38 -10.58
N VAL A 125 7.43 -4.92 -11.80
CA VAL A 125 7.80 -6.31 -12.06
C VAL A 125 9.32 -6.47 -11.90
N PRO A 126 9.81 -7.30 -10.95
CA PRO A 126 11.23 -7.54 -10.82
C PRO A 126 11.81 -8.15 -12.09
N GLN A 127 13.03 -7.74 -12.46
CA GLN A 127 13.73 -8.21 -13.67
C GLN A 127 13.78 -9.75 -13.75
N ARG A 128 13.92 -10.45 -12.61
CA ARG A 128 13.93 -11.91 -12.53
C ARG A 128 12.66 -12.62 -13.03
N PHE A 129 11.54 -11.88 -13.15
CA PHE A 129 10.26 -12.37 -13.67
C PHE A 129 9.93 -11.79 -15.04
N LYS A 130 10.71 -10.80 -15.51
CA LYS A 130 10.57 -10.27 -16.86
C LYS A 130 10.83 -11.42 -17.84
N ASP A 131 9.97 -11.55 -18.84
CA ASP A 131 10.08 -12.52 -19.94
C ASP A 131 9.86 -14.00 -19.59
N LYS A 132 9.51 -14.33 -18.34
CA LYS A 132 9.30 -15.72 -17.89
C LYS A 132 7.86 -16.25 -18.03
N GLY A 133 6.95 -15.49 -18.66
CA GLY A 133 5.55 -15.91 -18.84
C GLY A 133 4.81 -16.20 -17.52
N VAL A 134 5.16 -15.49 -16.44
CA VAL A 134 4.61 -15.75 -15.10
C VAL A 134 3.11 -15.39 -15.06
N PRO A 135 2.25 -16.28 -14.55
CA PRO A 135 0.83 -15.99 -14.37
C PRO A 135 0.58 -14.67 -13.63
N GLU A 136 -0.41 -13.91 -14.10
CA GLU A 136 -0.72 -12.58 -13.56
C GLU A 136 -1.06 -12.62 -12.06
N GLN A 137 -1.65 -13.72 -11.59
CA GLN A 137 -1.97 -13.95 -10.18
C GLN A 137 -0.72 -13.97 -9.29
N ILE A 138 0.36 -14.60 -9.76
CA ILE A 138 1.65 -14.62 -9.06
C ILE A 138 2.30 -13.24 -9.11
N LEU A 139 2.25 -12.57 -10.27
CA LEU A 139 2.79 -11.22 -10.43
C LEU A 139 2.11 -10.23 -9.47
N LYS A 140 0.76 -10.23 -9.40
CA LYS A 140 -0.01 -9.38 -8.48
C LYS A 140 0.40 -9.61 -7.03
N CYS A 141 0.55 -10.86 -6.60
CA CYS A 141 0.92 -11.21 -5.23
C CYS A 141 2.37 -10.80 -4.87
N VAL A 142 3.31 -10.96 -5.80
CA VAL A 142 4.73 -10.69 -5.55
C VAL A 142 5.08 -9.20 -5.69
N THR A 143 4.43 -8.49 -6.62
CA THR A 143 4.74 -7.07 -6.90
C THR A 143 4.08 -6.10 -5.94
N GLN A 144 2.89 -6.40 -5.41
CA GLN A 144 2.26 -5.58 -4.35
C GLN A 144 3.12 -5.48 -3.08
N HIS A 145 4.03 -6.42 -2.86
CA HIS A 145 4.93 -6.41 -1.71
C HIS A 145 6.22 -5.61 -1.93
N LEU A 146 6.59 -5.32 -3.19
CA LEU A 146 7.99 -5.01 -3.53
C LEU A 146 8.38 -3.54 -3.67
N LYS A 147 7.46 -2.59 -3.45
CA LYS A 147 7.76 -1.17 -3.14
C LYS A 147 6.43 -0.39 -3.17
N ALA A 148 5.86 -0.15 -1.99
CA ALA A 148 4.83 0.87 -1.83
C ALA A 148 5.46 2.28 -1.70
N ASP A 149 6.60 2.51 -2.36
CA ASP A 149 7.42 3.71 -2.13
C ASP A 149 7.21 4.80 -3.17
N LEU A 150 6.55 4.52 -4.29
CA LEU A 150 6.26 5.52 -5.32
C LEU A 150 4.89 5.24 -5.92
N PHE A 151 3.87 5.99 -5.47
CA PHE A 151 2.55 6.03 -6.09
C PHE A 151 2.49 7.28 -6.97
N PRO A 152 2.46 7.16 -8.31
CA PRO A 152 2.24 8.29 -9.19
C PRO A 152 0.79 8.71 -8.99
N ILE A 153 0.62 9.95 -8.54
CA ILE A 153 -0.68 10.56 -8.42
C ILE A 153 -1.16 10.85 -9.84
N GLN A 154 -2.18 10.13 -10.31
CA GLN A 154 -2.87 10.50 -11.52
C GLN A 154 -3.83 11.65 -11.20
N SER A 155 -3.36 12.89 -11.37
CA SER A 155 -4.24 14.04 -11.44
C SER A 155 -5.06 13.96 -12.73
N LYS A 156 -6.38 13.77 -12.64
CA LYS A 156 -7.29 14.17 -13.73
C LYS A 156 -7.42 15.68 -13.68
N ALA A 157 -6.50 16.39 -14.32
CA ALA A 157 -6.72 17.78 -14.66
C ALA A 157 -7.74 17.82 -15.83
N GLY A 158 -8.91 18.39 -15.59
CA GLY A 158 -9.79 18.83 -16.68
C GLY A 158 -9.12 20.02 -17.35
N GLY A 159 -8.37 19.78 -18.43
CA GLY A 159 -7.69 20.82 -19.19
C GLY A 159 -6.47 20.25 -19.92
N ALA A 160 -6.41 20.46 -21.24
CA ALA A 160 -5.40 19.91 -22.14
C ALA A 160 -3.96 20.15 -21.64
N GLY A 161 -3.29 19.08 -21.19
CA GLY A 161 -1.92 19.13 -20.69
C GLY A 161 -1.69 18.09 -19.59
N GLY A 162 -1.73 16.81 -19.95
CA GLY A 162 -1.53 15.69 -19.01
C GLY A 162 -0.07 15.60 -18.52
N GLY A 163 0.30 16.44 -17.56
CA GLY A 163 1.52 16.31 -16.78
C GLY A 163 1.30 15.39 -15.57
N VAL A 164 2.04 14.28 -15.50
CA VAL A 164 2.09 13.43 -14.30
C VAL A 164 2.93 14.18 -13.25
N VAL A 165 2.28 14.71 -12.20
CA VAL A 165 3.01 15.32 -11.07
C VAL A 165 3.53 14.17 -10.20
N LEU A 166 4.82 13.86 -10.36
CA LEU A 166 5.51 12.88 -9.54
C LEU A 166 5.90 13.53 -8.21
N TRP A 167 5.18 13.19 -7.13
CA TRP A 167 5.58 13.58 -5.79
C TRP A 167 6.63 12.59 -5.28
N THR A 168 7.89 12.95 -5.41
CA THR A 168 8.97 12.28 -4.68
C THR A 168 8.93 12.74 -3.23
N LYS A 169 8.83 11.79 -2.29
CA LYS A 169 9.08 12.03 -0.85
C LYS A 169 10.37 12.84 -0.69
N CYS A 170 10.33 13.91 0.10
CA CYS A 170 11.52 14.37 0.83
C CYS A 170 11.80 13.38 1.97
#